data_AF-A0A2N1MFB8-F1
#
_entry.id   AF-A0A2N1MFB8-F1
#
_cell.length_a   1.000
_cell.length_b   1.000
_cell.length_c   1.000
_cell.angle_alpha   90.00
_cell.angle_beta   90.00
_cell.angle_gamma   90.00
#
_symmetry.space_group_name_H-M   'P 1'
#
loop_
_entity.id
_entity.type
_entity.pdbx_description
1 polymer ?
#
loop_
_entity_poly.entity_id
_entity_poly.type
_entity_poly.pdbx_seq_one_letter_code
_entity_poly.pdbx_strand_id
1 'polypeptide(L)'
;MFAFQKTNQTPSHLYNDEEKAEIRSIASFESKYSNKRNVYNGHQYIAISPDGNQIVTLNTTTYQLKLCQSDNISKLYTLNYDSFKNFDTPAVIWSLTVSNEITLPDKTTDVLIAVSCFDDDINNADSTIKHTWVISSAKQARISSSINDMGGIIKFLDDDSSVSEKADLALINSYGISRFSIHYDKIYSMINENYVHGWFNLFSDKSVENFNLPSKLSNSEISSFFIQQNLVKGRFVVESYKNKIQTVEMYNLKTTLLENTFQKSEETAASFLGRGYSCYAISNNESLFAYCRGANSITIYLMENGLEVTTKKFNETNIQILFFDFVKNDEKLLIV
;
A
#
# COMPACT_ATOMS: atom_id res chain seq x y z
N MET A 1 -19.95 12.34 -4.35
CA MET A 1 -19.08 11.34 -3.70
C MET A 1 -18.11 10.85 -4.75
N PHE A 2 -16.84 11.24 -4.69
CA PHE A 2 -15.84 10.80 -5.66
C PHE A 2 -15.37 9.40 -5.25
N ALA A 3 -15.59 8.40 -6.09
CA ALA A 3 -15.15 7.02 -5.88
C ALA A 3 -13.99 6.71 -6.82
N PHE A 4 -13.19 5.68 -6.53
CA PHE A 4 -12.33 5.14 -7.57
C PHE A 4 -13.19 4.62 -8.73
N GLN A 5 -12.78 4.88 -9.97
CA GLN A 5 -13.54 4.43 -11.13
C GLN A 5 -13.27 2.95 -11.39
N LYS A 6 -14.33 2.12 -11.30
CA LYS A 6 -14.29 0.70 -11.67
C LYS A 6 -14.11 0.58 -13.19
N THR A 7 -13.11 -0.16 -13.64
CA THR A 7 -12.78 -0.27 -15.07
C THR A 7 -13.30 -1.54 -15.72
N ASN A 8 -13.78 -1.41 -16.96
CA ASN A 8 -13.89 -2.49 -17.94
C ASN A 8 -13.03 -2.11 -19.17
N GLN A 9 -11.69 -2.14 -19.03
CA GLN A 9 -10.65 -1.84 -20.05
C GLN A 9 -10.53 -0.42 -20.67
N THR A 10 -9.24 -0.09 -20.92
CA THR A 10 -8.48 1.03 -21.54
C THR A 10 -9.04 2.47 -21.61
N PRO A 11 -8.37 3.46 -20.99
CA PRO A 11 -8.71 4.88 -21.15
C PRO A 11 -7.97 5.54 -22.32
N SER A 12 -8.67 6.40 -23.05
CA SER A 12 -8.09 7.37 -23.98
C SER A 12 -8.08 8.75 -23.33
N HIS A 13 -6.91 9.40 -23.30
CA HIS A 13 -6.66 10.68 -22.63
C HIS A 13 -6.78 11.87 -23.57
N LEU A 14 -7.29 13.00 -23.05
CA LEU A 14 -7.02 14.36 -23.54
C LEU A 14 -7.04 15.33 -22.34
N TYR A 15 -5.89 15.89 -21.98
CA TYR A 15 -5.74 16.98 -21.00
C TYR A 15 -5.34 18.29 -21.69
N ASN A 16 -5.75 19.44 -21.11
CA ASN A 16 -5.56 20.79 -21.63
C ASN A 16 -4.11 21.30 -21.44
N ASP A 17 -3.69 22.29 -22.22
CA ASP A 17 -2.30 22.72 -22.37
C ASP A 17 -1.72 23.51 -21.17
N GLU A 18 -2.57 24.12 -20.33
CA GLU A 18 -2.16 24.71 -19.04
C GLU A 18 -1.74 23.63 -18.03
N GLU A 19 -2.46 22.51 -18.00
CA GLU A 19 -2.19 21.36 -17.13
C GLU A 19 -0.86 20.69 -17.49
N LYS A 20 -0.52 20.65 -18.79
CA LYS A 20 0.79 20.18 -19.28
C LYS A 20 1.95 21.09 -18.86
N ALA A 21 1.72 22.40 -18.73
CA ALA A 21 2.78 23.35 -18.39
C ALA A 21 3.14 23.28 -16.89
N GLU A 22 2.13 23.11 -16.02
CA GLU A 22 2.31 22.98 -14.57
C GLU A 22 2.95 21.63 -14.19
N ILE A 23 2.53 20.53 -14.83
CA ILE A 23 3.12 19.19 -14.65
C ILE A 23 4.59 19.15 -15.13
N ARG A 24 4.92 19.81 -16.25
CA ARG A 24 6.31 19.88 -16.75
C ARG A 24 7.24 20.65 -15.80
N SER A 25 6.73 21.69 -15.14
CA SER A 25 7.49 22.47 -14.17
C SER A 25 7.90 21.62 -12.96
N ILE A 26 6.93 20.87 -12.40
CA ILE A 26 7.13 19.99 -11.23
C ILE A 26 8.06 18.82 -11.56
N ALA A 27 7.80 18.10 -12.66
CA ALA A 27 8.60 16.95 -13.08
C ALA A 27 10.06 17.32 -13.44
N SER A 28 10.29 18.50 -14.01
CA SER A 28 11.64 18.97 -14.35
C SER A 28 12.50 19.26 -13.11
N PHE A 29 11.88 19.62 -11.99
CA PHE A 29 12.55 19.95 -10.74
C PHE A 29 12.86 18.70 -9.90
N GLU A 30 11.96 17.72 -9.87
CA GLU A 30 12.16 16.43 -9.20
C GLU A 30 13.22 15.55 -9.88
N SER A 31 13.36 15.66 -11.21
CA SER A 31 14.35 14.88 -11.98
C SER A 31 15.80 15.09 -11.53
N LYS A 32 16.15 16.27 -10.98
CA LYS A 32 17.52 16.62 -10.60
C LYS A 32 17.96 16.09 -9.23
N TYR A 33 17.05 15.61 -8.40
CA TYR A 33 17.36 15.03 -7.09
C TYR A 33 16.95 13.56 -6.95
N SER A 34 16.53 12.94 -8.06
CA SER A 34 16.25 11.51 -8.10
C SER A 34 17.54 10.70 -8.02
N ASN A 35 18.05 10.50 -6.80
CA ASN A 35 18.80 9.29 -6.48
C ASN A 35 17.82 8.11 -6.61
N LYS A 36 17.54 7.70 -7.86
CA LYS A 36 16.81 6.49 -8.27
C LYS A 36 17.62 5.23 -7.92
N ARG A 37 17.96 5.09 -6.65
CA ARG A 37 18.46 3.85 -6.06
C ARG A 37 17.88 3.82 -4.67
N ASN A 38 16.80 3.05 -4.50
CA ASN A 38 16.47 2.55 -3.18
C ASN A 38 17.71 1.79 -2.67
N VAL A 39 18.45 2.41 -1.75
CA VAL A 39 19.61 1.83 -1.04
C VAL A 39 19.12 0.82 0.02
N TYR A 40 17.98 0.17 -0.21
CA TYR A 40 17.53 -0.96 0.58
C TYR A 40 17.96 -2.24 -0.12
N ASN A 41 19.24 -2.58 0.03
CA ASN A 41 19.73 -3.93 -0.23
C ASN A 41 19.33 -4.88 0.92
N GLY A 42 18.08 -4.75 1.36
CA GLY A 42 17.51 -5.50 2.47
C GLY A 42 17.01 -6.83 1.94
N HIS A 43 17.71 -7.90 2.28
CA HIS A 43 17.26 -9.26 1.96
C HIS A 43 16.17 -9.76 2.93
N GLN A 44 15.69 -8.90 3.84
CA GLN A 44 14.71 -9.24 4.86
C GLN A 44 13.54 -8.28 4.82
N TYR A 45 12.34 -8.83 4.72
CA TYR A 45 11.07 -8.11 4.77
C TYR A 45 10.28 -8.57 5.97
N ILE A 46 9.55 -7.66 6.59
CA ILE A 46 8.71 -7.92 7.76
C ILE A 46 7.34 -7.32 7.50
N ALA A 47 6.28 -8.05 7.84
CA ALA A 47 4.93 -7.51 7.84
C ALA A 47 4.18 -7.95 9.10
N ILE A 48 3.25 -7.10 9.52
CA ILE A 48 2.40 -7.31 10.70
C ILE A 48 0.94 -7.33 10.21
N SER A 49 0.14 -8.21 10.79
CA SER A 49 -1.30 -8.29 10.50
C SER A 49 -2.03 -7.03 10.92
N PRO A 50 -3.21 -6.75 10.32
CA PRO A 50 -4.05 -5.62 10.72
C PRO A 50 -4.31 -5.52 12.24
N ASP A 51 -4.58 -6.65 12.90
CA ASP A 51 -4.82 -6.73 14.36
C ASP A 51 -3.54 -6.63 15.22
N GLY A 52 -2.36 -6.59 14.61
CA GLY A 52 -1.08 -6.52 15.31
C GLY A 52 -0.57 -7.84 15.90
N ASN A 53 -1.30 -8.94 15.75
CA ASN A 53 -1.01 -10.20 16.46
C ASN A 53 -0.08 -11.14 15.70
N GLN A 54 -0.07 -11.09 14.36
CA GLN A 54 0.74 -11.96 13.51
C GLN A 54 1.88 -11.18 12.88
N ILE A 55 3.08 -11.77 12.88
CA ILE A 55 4.28 -11.20 12.28
C ILE A 55 4.85 -12.22 11.31
N VAL A 56 5.01 -11.82 10.05
CA VAL A 56 5.68 -12.63 9.03
C VAL A 56 6.99 -11.97 8.62
N THR A 57 7.99 -12.80 8.36
CA THR A 57 9.27 -12.38 7.79
C THR A 57 9.56 -13.17 6.53
N LEU A 58 10.19 -12.52 5.55
CA LEU A 58 10.67 -13.13 4.32
C LEU A 58 12.16 -12.82 4.16
N ASN A 59 12.96 -13.87 3.98
CA ASN A 59 14.34 -13.72 3.51
C ASN A 59 14.38 -13.95 2.00
N THR A 60 14.69 -12.94 1.20
CA THR A 60 14.71 -13.02 -0.26
C THR A 60 15.96 -13.68 -0.83
N THR A 61 17.00 -13.92 -0.01
CA THR A 61 18.18 -14.72 -0.41
C THR A 61 17.93 -16.21 -0.25
N THR A 62 17.28 -16.61 0.85
CA THR A 62 16.98 -18.03 1.14
C THR A 62 15.57 -18.44 0.70
N TYR A 63 14.74 -17.46 0.32
CA TYR A 63 13.31 -17.60 0.03
C TYR A 63 12.51 -18.22 1.19
N GLN A 64 12.98 -18.02 2.42
CA GLN A 64 12.33 -18.57 3.61
C GLN A 64 11.32 -17.60 4.20
N LEU A 65 10.09 -18.09 4.36
CA LEU A 65 9.05 -17.43 5.14
C LEU A 65 9.06 -17.94 6.58
N LYS A 66 8.97 -17.03 7.54
CA LYS A 66 8.75 -17.38 8.94
C LYS A 66 7.60 -16.59 9.52
N LEU A 67 6.77 -17.25 10.31
CA LEU A 67 5.60 -16.69 10.98
C LEU A 67 5.77 -16.82 12.49
N CYS A 68 5.41 -15.78 13.24
CA CYS A 68 5.29 -15.81 14.70
C CYS A 68 4.16 -14.91 15.18
N GLN A 69 3.74 -15.14 16.43
CA GLN A 69 2.83 -14.24 17.12
C GLN A 69 3.61 -13.12 17.82
N SER A 70 3.03 -11.93 17.90
CA SER A 70 3.62 -10.74 18.53
C SER A 70 4.02 -10.98 19.99
N ASP A 71 3.18 -11.72 20.73
CA ASP A 71 3.43 -12.08 22.14
C ASP A 71 4.54 -13.13 22.32
N ASN A 72 4.98 -13.79 21.24
CA ASN A 72 5.98 -14.85 21.32
C ASN A 72 6.92 -14.89 20.11
N ILE A 73 7.64 -13.78 19.90
CA ILE A 73 8.60 -13.59 18.81
C ILE A 73 9.71 -14.67 18.83
N SER A 74 10.00 -15.28 19.99
CA SER A 74 11.00 -16.35 20.11
C SER A 74 10.64 -17.64 19.38
N LYS A 75 9.35 -17.88 19.10
CA LYS A 75 8.85 -19.07 18.40
C LYS A 75 8.54 -18.74 16.94
N LEU A 76 9.59 -18.61 16.13
CA LEU A 76 9.43 -18.50 14.67
C LEU A 76 9.17 -19.86 14.03
N TYR A 77 8.01 -20.01 13.39
CA TYR A 77 7.66 -21.15 12.57
C TYR A 77 8.15 -20.93 11.14
N THR A 78 8.99 -21.83 10.61
CA THR A 78 9.41 -21.75 9.20
C THR A 78 8.38 -22.47 8.33
N LEU A 79 7.84 -21.77 7.34
CA LEU A 79 6.89 -22.33 6.39
C LEU A 79 7.63 -23.09 5.29
N ASN A 80 7.18 -24.30 5.00
CA ASN A 80 7.76 -25.14 3.94
C ASN A 80 7.07 -24.84 2.61
N TYR A 81 7.25 -23.63 2.10
CA TYR A 81 6.79 -23.22 0.78
C TYR A 81 7.93 -22.49 0.07
N ASP A 82 8.40 -23.04 -1.05
CA ASP A 82 9.65 -22.61 -1.69
C ASP A 82 9.53 -22.33 -3.20
N SER A 83 8.31 -22.26 -3.72
CA SER A 83 8.05 -21.99 -5.15
C SER A 83 8.50 -20.59 -5.61
N PHE A 84 9.01 -19.75 -4.70
CA PHE A 84 9.62 -18.45 -5.00
C PHE A 84 11.03 -18.55 -5.61
N LYS A 85 11.70 -19.70 -5.47
CA LYS A 85 13.13 -19.87 -5.79
C LYS A 85 13.50 -19.70 -7.27
N ASN A 86 12.53 -19.62 -8.17
CA ASN A 86 12.77 -19.65 -9.62
C ASN A 86 12.92 -18.27 -10.28
N PHE A 87 13.02 -17.18 -9.50
CA PHE A 87 13.17 -15.82 -10.05
C PHE A 87 14.59 -15.29 -9.80
N ASP A 88 15.54 -15.77 -10.61
CA ASP A 88 16.95 -15.34 -10.63
C ASP A 88 17.12 -13.99 -11.35
N THR A 89 16.55 -12.91 -10.80
CA THR A 89 16.75 -11.57 -11.37
C THR A 89 17.11 -10.52 -10.33
N PRO A 90 18.14 -9.69 -10.59
CA PRO A 90 18.81 -8.93 -9.54
C PRO A 90 18.17 -7.57 -9.20
N ALA A 91 17.03 -7.22 -9.78
CA ALA A 91 16.36 -5.94 -9.57
C ALA A 91 14.86 -6.13 -9.38
N VAL A 92 14.47 -6.81 -8.30
CA VAL A 92 13.06 -7.03 -7.99
C VAL A 92 12.70 -6.40 -6.66
N ILE A 93 11.65 -5.57 -6.65
CA ILE A 93 11.02 -5.09 -5.44
C ILE A 93 10.12 -6.18 -4.90
N TRP A 94 10.16 -6.35 -3.57
CA TRP A 94 9.27 -7.24 -2.87
C TRP A 94 8.29 -6.46 -2.00
N SER A 95 7.07 -6.98 -1.90
CA SER A 95 6.06 -6.55 -0.95
C SER A 95 5.55 -7.76 -0.18
N LEU A 96 5.34 -7.60 1.12
CA LEU A 96 4.94 -8.67 2.03
C LEU A 96 3.78 -8.20 2.89
N THR A 97 2.76 -9.04 3.07
CA THR A 97 1.65 -8.77 3.99
C THR A 97 1.11 -10.07 4.56
N VAL A 98 0.50 -9.99 5.74
CA VAL A 98 -0.09 -11.13 6.46
C VAL A 98 -1.49 -10.74 6.95
N SER A 99 -2.42 -11.68 6.91
CA SER A 99 -3.78 -11.49 7.38
C SER A 99 -3.86 -11.63 8.90
N ASN A 100 -5.00 -11.24 9.47
CA ASN A 100 -5.38 -11.69 10.81
C ASN A 100 -5.53 -13.22 10.82
N GLU A 101 -5.63 -13.79 12.01
CA GLU A 101 -5.97 -15.20 12.18
C GLU A 101 -7.41 -15.46 11.69
N ILE A 102 -7.59 -16.51 10.89
CA ILE A 102 -8.88 -16.88 10.29
C ILE A 102 -9.26 -18.30 10.69
N THR A 103 -10.57 -18.58 10.75
CA THR A 103 -11.08 -19.93 10.98
C THR A 103 -11.68 -20.48 9.68
N LEU A 104 -11.11 -21.57 9.18
CA LEU A 104 -11.60 -22.27 7.99
C LEU A 104 -12.89 -23.06 8.30
N PRO A 105 -13.67 -23.47 7.27
CA PRO A 105 -14.90 -24.25 7.48
C PRO A 105 -14.70 -25.58 8.21
N ASP A 106 -13.49 -26.16 8.12
CA ASP A 106 -13.10 -27.37 8.84
C ASP A 106 -12.70 -27.10 10.32
N LYS A 107 -12.87 -25.86 10.79
CA LYS A 107 -12.47 -25.31 12.09
C LYS A 107 -10.95 -25.24 12.30
N THR A 108 -10.16 -25.39 11.25
CA THR A 108 -8.72 -25.17 11.31
C THR A 108 -8.45 -23.68 11.35
N THR A 109 -7.63 -23.25 12.29
CA THR A 109 -7.06 -21.91 12.31
C THR A 109 -6.01 -21.77 11.21
N ASP A 110 -6.08 -20.70 10.44
CA ASP A 110 -5.12 -20.38 9.39
C ASP A 110 -4.74 -18.90 9.42
N VAL A 111 -3.65 -18.58 8.75
CA VAL A 111 -3.13 -17.24 8.51
C VAL A 111 -2.72 -17.20 7.03
N LEU A 112 -3.20 -16.18 6.32
CA LEU A 112 -2.86 -15.99 4.92
C LEU A 112 -1.65 -15.07 4.81
N ILE A 113 -0.70 -15.46 3.98
CA ILE A 113 0.51 -14.68 3.71
C ILE A 113 0.52 -14.35 2.23
N ALA A 114 0.64 -13.06 1.91
CA ALA A 114 0.79 -12.63 0.54
C ALA A 114 2.18 -12.05 0.31
N VAL A 115 2.80 -12.46 -0.79
CA VAL A 115 4.13 -12.03 -1.22
C VAL A 115 4.01 -11.56 -2.67
N SER A 116 4.49 -10.36 -2.98
CA SER A 116 4.54 -9.83 -4.34
C SER A 116 5.98 -9.51 -4.73
N CYS A 117 6.31 -9.74 -5.99
CA CYS A 117 7.64 -9.66 -6.59
C CYS A 117 7.48 -8.98 -7.96
N PHE A 118 8.02 -7.77 -8.12
CA PHE A 118 7.78 -6.94 -9.31
C PHE A 118 8.89 -5.91 -9.58
N ASP A 119 8.96 -5.43 -10.82
CA ASP A 119 9.87 -4.36 -11.25
C ASP A 119 9.23 -2.96 -11.06
N ASP A 120 10.02 -1.95 -10.67
CA ASP A 120 9.57 -0.55 -10.51
C ASP A 120 9.46 0.18 -11.87
N ASP A 121 9.99 -0.39 -12.95
CA ASP A 121 10.06 0.28 -14.25
C ASP A 121 8.69 0.36 -14.94
N ILE A 122 8.00 1.47 -14.65
CA ILE A 122 6.70 1.92 -15.21
C ILE A 122 6.66 1.95 -16.75
N ASN A 123 7.82 2.00 -17.42
CA ASN A 123 7.91 2.26 -18.86
C ASN A 123 8.13 1.02 -19.74
N ASN A 124 8.31 -0.17 -19.17
CA ASN A 124 8.38 -1.40 -19.95
C ASN A 124 7.10 -2.20 -19.77
N ALA A 125 6.20 -2.07 -20.75
CA ALA A 125 5.01 -2.93 -20.89
C ALA A 125 5.35 -4.43 -20.95
N ASP A 126 6.63 -4.77 -21.18
CA ASP A 126 7.20 -6.11 -21.21
C ASP A 126 8.02 -6.47 -19.95
N SER A 127 7.81 -5.82 -18.79
CA SER A 127 8.48 -6.27 -17.56
C SER A 127 8.12 -7.74 -17.28
N THR A 128 9.13 -8.60 -17.33
CA THR A 128 8.98 -10.06 -17.35
C THR A 128 8.67 -10.67 -15.98
N ILE A 129 8.69 -9.87 -14.91
CA ILE A 129 8.56 -10.36 -13.53
C ILE A 129 7.48 -9.55 -12.82
N LYS A 130 6.30 -10.13 -12.72
CA LYS A 130 5.21 -9.64 -11.87
C LYS A 130 4.45 -10.84 -11.34
N HIS A 131 4.71 -11.18 -10.08
CA HIS A 131 4.05 -12.30 -9.45
C HIS A 131 3.64 -11.99 -8.04
N THR A 132 2.42 -12.41 -7.71
CA THR A 132 1.90 -12.40 -6.37
C THR A 132 1.53 -13.82 -5.96
N TRP A 133 1.91 -14.21 -4.76
CA TRP A 133 1.53 -15.47 -4.15
C TRP A 133 0.69 -15.17 -2.94
N VAL A 134 -0.45 -15.84 -2.83
CA VAL A 134 -1.19 -15.93 -1.57
C VAL A 134 -1.04 -17.36 -1.07
N ILE A 135 -0.64 -17.50 0.19
CA ILE A 135 -0.26 -18.78 0.79
C ILE A 135 -1.08 -18.98 2.06
N SER A 136 -1.66 -20.17 2.17
CA SER A 136 -2.24 -20.67 3.43
C SER A 136 -1.10 -21.18 4.32
N SER A 137 -0.97 -20.65 5.53
CA SER A 137 0.03 -21.12 6.49
C SER A 137 -0.27 -22.53 7.01
N ALA A 138 -1.55 -22.86 7.21
CA ALA A 138 -2.01 -24.14 7.74
C ALA A 138 -1.85 -25.26 6.71
N LYS A 139 -2.18 -24.99 5.44
CA LYS A 139 -2.04 -25.98 4.35
C LYS A 139 -0.65 -25.93 3.70
N GLN A 140 0.14 -24.88 3.96
CA GLN A 140 1.45 -24.63 3.35
C GLN A 140 1.43 -24.70 1.83
N ALA A 141 0.35 -24.18 1.25
CA ALA A 141 0.07 -24.27 -0.17
C ALA A 141 -0.37 -22.91 -0.71
N ARG A 142 -0.11 -22.70 -2.00
CA ARG A 142 -0.54 -21.51 -2.72
C ARG A 142 -2.04 -21.57 -2.98
N ILE A 143 -2.71 -20.44 -2.81
CA ILE A 143 -4.07 -20.21 -3.29
C ILE A 143 -3.95 -19.68 -4.72
N SER A 144 -4.50 -20.41 -5.68
CA SER A 144 -4.50 -20.01 -7.09
C SER A 144 -5.56 -18.92 -7.34
N SER A 145 -5.16 -17.80 -7.97
CA SER A 145 -6.11 -16.79 -8.46
C SER A 145 -5.49 -15.90 -9.54
N SER A 146 -6.30 -15.01 -10.11
CA SER A 146 -5.87 -14.05 -11.13
C SER A 146 -4.86 -13.00 -10.63
N ILE A 147 -4.74 -12.78 -9.31
CA ILE A 147 -3.72 -11.89 -8.74
C ILE A 147 -2.30 -12.42 -8.97
N ASN A 148 -2.17 -13.71 -9.27
CA ASN A 148 -0.89 -14.40 -9.45
C ASN A 148 -0.04 -13.85 -10.60
N ASP A 149 -0.70 -13.28 -11.61
CA ASP A 149 -0.08 -12.70 -12.80
C ASP A 149 0.12 -11.17 -12.65
N MET A 150 -0.06 -10.65 -11.43
CA MET A 150 0.07 -9.24 -11.07
C MET A 150 1.22 -9.04 -10.08
N GLY A 151 1.77 -7.82 -10.09
CA GLY A 151 2.85 -7.39 -9.21
C GLY A 151 2.58 -5.99 -8.70
N GLY A 152 2.89 -5.73 -7.44
CA GLY A 152 2.71 -4.42 -6.83
C GLY A 152 2.82 -4.44 -5.31
N ILE A 153 2.54 -3.29 -4.70
CA ILE A 153 2.45 -3.18 -3.25
C ILE A 153 1.16 -3.84 -2.79
N ILE A 154 1.28 -4.81 -1.89
CA ILE A 154 0.16 -5.62 -1.39
C ILE A 154 -0.12 -5.36 0.08
N LYS A 155 -1.41 -5.36 0.44
CA LYS A 155 -1.87 -5.16 1.83
C LYS A 155 -3.16 -5.91 2.09
N PHE A 156 -3.16 -6.79 3.09
CA PHE A 156 -4.43 -7.30 3.64
C PHE A 156 -5.18 -6.16 4.31
N LEU A 157 -6.47 -6.06 4.00
CA LEU A 157 -7.37 -5.07 4.55
C LEU A 157 -8.04 -5.67 5.79
N ASP A 158 -8.18 -4.85 6.83
CA ASP A 158 -8.78 -5.30 8.08
C ASP A 158 -10.26 -5.66 7.89
N ASP A 159 -10.69 -6.66 8.65
CA ASP A 159 -12.10 -6.90 8.84
C ASP A 159 -12.48 -6.70 10.30
N ASP A 160 -13.05 -5.52 10.57
CA ASP A 160 -13.62 -5.15 11.87
C ASP A 160 -14.73 -6.12 12.34
N SER A 161 -15.18 -7.03 11.47
CA SER A 161 -16.16 -8.05 11.81
C SER A 161 -15.50 -9.30 12.41
N SER A 162 -15.92 -9.65 13.62
CA SER A 162 -15.48 -10.85 14.34
C SER A 162 -15.85 -12.17 13.65
N VAL A 163 -16.64 -12.13 12.57
CA VAL A 163 -17.07 -13.27 11.77
C VAL A 163 -16.95 -12.92 10.29
N SER A 164 -15.76 -12.54 9.87
CA SER A 164 -15.51 -12.41 8.44
C SER A 164 -15.50 -13.77 7.78
N GLU A 165 -16.18 -13.91 6.64
CA GLU A 165 -16.15 -15.12 5.80
C GLU A 165 -15.09 -15.04 4.70
N LYS A 166 -14.36 -13.92 4.62
CA LYS A 166 -13.40 -13.66 3.55
C LYS A 166 -12.24 -12.77 3.99
N ALA A 167 -11.10 -12.89 3.32
CA ALA A 167 -10.01 -11.94 3.44
C ALA A 167 -9.95 -11.07 2.18
N ASP A 168 -9.90 -9.74 2.34
CA ASP A 168 -9.70 -8.81 1.24
C ASP A 168 -8.21 -8.41 1.17
N LEU A 169 -7.63 -8.57 -0.02
CA LEU A 169 -6.25 -8.21 -0.33
C LEU A 169 -6.27 -7.08 -1.37
N ALA A 170 -5.64 -5.95 -1.07
CA ALA A 170 -5.38 -4.89 -2.03
C ALA A 170 -3.99 -5.07 -2.64
N LEU A 171 -3.89 -4.95 -3.96
CA LEU A 171 -2.65 -4.80 -4.72
C LEU A 171 -2.67 -3.46 -5.44
N ILE A 172 -1.60 -2.70 -5.32
CA ILE A 172 -1.50 -1.33 -5.83
C ILE A 172 -0.24 -1.21 -6.66
N ASN A 173 -0.38 -0.74 -7.89
CA ASN A 173 0.71 -0.47 -8.82
C ASN A 173 0.35 0.72 -9.73
N SER A 174 1.19 0.99 -10.72
CA SER A 174 0.98 2.08 -11.68
C SER A 174 -0.28 1.93 -12.53
N TYR A 175 -0.84 0.72 -12.66
CA TYR A 175 -2.08 0.47 -13.40
C TYR A 175 -3.34 0.77 -12.57
N GLY A 176 -3.23 0.80 -11.24
CA GLY A 176 -4.41 0.97 -10.40
C GLY A 176 -4.33 0.23 -9.07
N ILE A 177 -5.52 0.01 -8.51
CA ILE A 177 -5.77 -0.80 -7.33
C ILE A 177 -6.57 -2.03 -7.77
N SER A 178 -6.02 -3.22 -7.54
CA SER A 178 -6.70 -4.50 -7.71
C SER A 178 -7.06 -5.06 -6.34
N ARG A 179 -8.36 -5.23 -6.07
CA ARG A 179 -8.85 -5.86 -4.83
C ARG A 179 -9.21 -7.31 -5.11
N PHE A 180 -8.65 -8.23 -4.34
CA PHE A 180 -8.93 -9.66 -4.41
C PHE A 180 -9.62 -10.13 -3.12
N SER A 181 -10.78 -10.75 -3.25
CA SER A 181 -11.54 -11.31 -2.12
C SER A 181 -11.39 -12.83 -2.06
N ILE A 182 -10.83 -13.32 -0.97
CA ILE A 182 -10.60 -14.75 -0.71
C ILE A 182 -11.65 -15.25 0.25
N HIS A 183 -12.66 -15.97 -0.26
CA HIS A 183 -13.66 -16.59 0.60
C HIS A 183 -13.10 -17.89 1.22
N TYR A 184 -13.28 -18.05 2.54
CA TYR A 184 -12.65 -19.15 3.28
C TYR A 184 -13.17 -20.54 2.89
N ASP A 185 -14.43 -20.62 2.45
CA ASP A 185 -15.05 -21.83 1.90
C ASP A 185 -14.42 -22.30 0.58
N LYS A 186 -13.80 -21.39 -0.17
CA LYS A 186 -13.18 -21.67 -1.48
C LYS A 186 -11.69 -21.94 -1.42
N ILE A 187 -11.04 -21.75 -0.27
CA ILE A 187 -9.58 -21.93 -0.15
C ILE A 187 -9.16 -23.34 -0.59
N TYR A 188 -9.91 -24.37 -0.20
CA TYR A 188 -9.57 -25.75 -0.55
C TYR A 188 -9.67 -26.02 -2.06
N SER A 189 -10.68 -25.47 -2.73
CA SER A 189 -10.78 -25.61 -4.19
C SER A 189 -9.67 -24.84 -4.89
N MET A 190 -9.38 -23.61 -4.46
CA MET A 190 -8.34 -22.76 -5.05
C MET A 190 -6.92 -23.33 -4.90
N ILE A 191 -6.64 -24.05 -3.80
CA ILE A 191 -5.34 -24.73 -3.62
C ILE A 191 -5.16 -25.90 -4.60
N ASN A 192 -6.24 -26.64 -4.87
CA ASN A 192 -6.21 -27.82 -5.74
C ASN A 192 -6.33 -27.47 -7.23
N GLU A 193 -6.58 -26.20 -7.56
CA GLU A 193 -6.59 -25.73 -8.94
C GLU A 193 -5.17 -25.68 -9.50
N ASN A 194 -4.95 -26.38 -10.62
CA ASN A 194 -3.70 -26.34 -11.38
C ASN A 194 -3.52 -24.94 -11.96
N TYR A 195 -2.72 -24.11 -11.30
CA TYR A 195 -2.31 -22.81 -11.81
C TYR A 195 -1.49 -22.97 -13.09
N VAL A 196 -1.99 -22.42 -14.19
CA VAL A 196 -1.26 -22.24 -15.44
C VAL A 196 -1.12 -20.73 -15.68
N HIS A 197 0.11 -20.26 -15.80
CA HIS A 197 0.42 -18.85 -16.02
C HIS A 197 -0.35 -18.29 -17.24
N GLY A 198 -1.01 -17.14 -17.09
CA GLY A 198 -1.73 -16.47 -18.17
C GLY A 198 -3.12 -17.03 -18.51
N TRP A 199 -3.56 -18.13 -17.87
CA TRP A 199 -4.92 -18.65 -18.05
C TRP A 199 -5.99 -17.78 -17.39
N PHE A 200 -5.66 -17.03 -16.34
CA PHE A 200 -6.64 -16.15 -15.68
C PHE A 200 -6.98 -14.90 -16.50
N ASN A 201 -6.20 -14.55 -17.52
CA ASN A 201 -6.61 -13.52 -18.49
C ASN A 201 -7.77 -13.98 -19.40
N LEU A 202 -7.98 -15.30 -19.56
CA LEU A 202 -9.07 -15.87 -20.35
C LEU A 202 -10.36 -16.03 -19.54
N PHE A 203 -10.27 -16.10 -18.22
CA PHE A 203 -11.39 -16.19 -17.31
C PHE A 203 -11.25 -15.05 -16.31
N SER A 204 -11.87 -13.90 -16.61
CA SER A 204 -12.03 -12.79 -15.66
C SER A 204 -12.60 -13.34 -14.36
N ASP A 205 -11.73 -13.64 -13.41
CA ASP A 205 -12.14 -14.16 -12.13
C ASP A 205 -12.93 -13.05 -11.43
N LYS A 206 -14.19 -13.31 -11.12
CA LYS A 206 -15.10 -12.34 -10.47
C LYS A 206 -14.58 -11.91 -9.08
N SER A 207 -13.56 -12.59 -8.56
CA SER A 207 -12.90 -12.33 -7.29
C SER A 207 -12.00 -11.08 -7.30
N VAL A 208 -11.57 -10.60 -8.47
CA VAL A 208 -10.69 -9.42 -8.59
C VAL A 208 -11.44 -8.22 -9.15
N GLU A 209 -11.47 -7.13 -8.37
CA GLU A 209 -12.02 -5.85 -8.77
C GLU A 209 -10.90 -4.85 -9.05
N ASN A 210 -10.89 -4.26 -10.24
CA ASN A 210 -9.88 -3.28 -10.64
C ASN A 210 -10.43 -1.85 -10.60
N PHE A 211 -9.64 -0.95 -10.03
CA PHE A 211 -9.95 0.45 -9.81
C PHE A 211 -8.81 1.32 -10.33
N ASN A 212 -9.14 2.42 -11.02
CA ASN A 212 -8.13 3.40 -11.40
C ASN A 212 -7.62 4.17 -10.17
N LEU A 213 -6.34 4.52 -10.16
CA LEU A 213 -5.82 5.53 -9.24
C LEU A 213 -6.48 6.89 -9.49
N PRO A 214 -6.51 7.80 -8.48
CA PRO A 214 -7.14 9.10 -8.63
C PRO A 214 -6.43 9.88 -9.73
N SER A 215 -7.21 10.53 -10.61
CA SER A 215 -6.70 11.22 -11.80
C SER A 215 -5.73 12.37 -11.52
N LYS A 216 -5.60 12.76 -10.24
CA LYS A 216 -4.66 13.76 -9.75
C LYS A 216 -3.22 13.23 -9.62
N LEU A 217 -3.03 11.91 -9.63
CA LEU A 217 -1.71 11.29 -9.71
C LEU A 217 -1.25 11.27 -11.17
N SER A 218 -0.09 11.86 -11.45
CA SER A 218 0.51 11.76 -12.78
C SER A 218 1.19 10.39 -12.92
N ASN A 219 0.94 9.69 -14.03
CA ASN A 219 1.51 8.34 -14.27
C ASN A 219 3.04 8.31 -14.28
N SER A 220 3.71 9.46 -14.43
CA SER A 220 5.17 9.59 -14.42
C SER A 220 5.82 9.57 -13.02
N GLU A 221 5.02 9.64 -11.94
CA GLU A 221 5.51 9.80 -10.56
C GLU A 221 5.18 8.61 -9.63
N ILE A 222 4.34 7.66 -10.09
CA ILE A 222 3.87 6.54 -9.26
C ILE A 222 4.94 5.45 -9.18
N SER A 223 5.87 5.60 -8.24
CA SER A 223 6.83 4.54 -7.86
C SER A 223 6.29 3.65 -6.73
N SER A 224 6.86 2.46 -6.58
CA SER A 224 6.63 1.58 -5.42
C SER A 224 6.83 2.30 -4.08
N PHE A 225 7.88 3.12 -3.98
CA PHE A 225 8.18 3.94 -2.81
C PHE A 225 7.06 4.94 -2.53
N PHE A 226 6.57 5.64 -3.56
CA PHE A 226 5.44 6.55 -3.42
C PHE A 226 4.20 5.81 -2.91
N ILE A 227 3.86 4.66 -3.49
CA ILE A 227 2.70 3.87 -3.04
C ILE A 227 2.85 3.47 -1.58
N GLN A 228 4.01 2.95 -1.18
CA GLN A 228 4.25 2.53 0.21
C GLN A 228 4.10 3.68 1.21
N GLN A 229 4.65 4.85 0.89
CA GLN A 229 4.56 6.01 1.77
C GLN A 229 3.13 6.56 1.93
N ASN A 230 2.30 6.41 0.90
CA ASN A 230 0.93 6.91 0.90
C ASN A 230 -0.09 5.90 1.44
N LEU A 231 0.36 4.74 1.94
CA LEU A 231 -0.48 3.74 2.59
C LEU A 231 -0.43 3.88 4.11
N VAL A 232 -1.59 4.15 4.72
CA VAL A 232 -1.73 4.31 6.17
C VAL A 232 -3.04 3.67 6.65
N LYS A 233 -2.96 2.72 7.59
CA LYS A 233 -4.12 2.00 8.19
C LYS A 233 -5.25 1.66 7.22
N GLY A 234 -4.93 0.91 6.16
CA GLY A 234 -5.92 0.46 5.17
C GLY A 234 -6.49 1.57 4.27
N ARG A 235 -5.92 2.77 4.31
CA ARG A 235 -6.25 3.90 3.45
C ARG A 235 -5.10 4.26 2.53
N PHE A 236 -5.45 4.81 1.38
CA PHE A 236 -4.52 5.37 0.42
C PHE A 236 -4.71 6.89 0.35
N VAL A 237 -3.63 7.62 0.55
CA VAL A 237 -3.64 9.07 0.67
C VAL A 237 -3.05 9.70 -0.59
N VAL A 238 -3.67 10.76 -1.09
CA VAL A 238 -3.18 11.49 -2.26
C VAL A 238 -3.12 12.97 -1.92
N GLU A 239 -1.91 13.52 -1.96
CA GLU A 239 -1.69 14.96 -1.87
C GLU A 239 -1.84 15.60 -3.25
N SER A 240 -2.46 16.78 -3.27
CA SER A 240 -2.45 17.68 -4.41
C SER A 240 -2.27 19.12 -3.95
N TYR A 241 -1.63 19.94 -4.78
CA TYR A 241 -1.48 21.36 -4.55
C TYR A 241 -2.03 22.13 -5.73
N LYS A 242 -3.07 22.93 -5.50
CA LYS A 242 -3.69 23.74 -6.55
C LYS A 242 -4.11 25.09 -5.98
N ASN A 243 -3.81 26.17 -6.69
CA ASN A 243 -4.24 27.53 -6.31
C ASN A 243 -3.85 27.92 -4.87
N LYS A 244 -2.66 27.54 -4.39
CA LYS A 244 -2.18 27.76 -3.01
C LYS A 244 -2.98 27.04 -1.91
N ILE A 245 -3.80 26.08 -2.31
CA ILE A 245 -4.52 25.20 -1.40
C ILE A 245 -3.86 23.83 -1.51
N GLN A 246 -3.33 23.39 -0.38
CA GLN A 246 -2.89 22.02 -0.20
C GLN A 246 -4.11 21.17 0.16
N THR A 247 -4.35 20.13 -0.62
CA THR A 247 -5.47 19.20 -0.41
C THR A 247 -4.90 17.79 -0.26
N VAL A 248 -5.30 17.11 0.80
CA VAL A 248 -5.00 15.70 1.03
C VAL A 248 -6.31 14.92 0.97
N GLU A 249 -6.44 14.05 -0.03
CA GLU A 249 -7.58 13.15 -0.18
C GLU A 249 -7.22 11.79 0.40
N MET A 250 -8.14 11.22 1.17
CA MET A 250 -7.98 9.92 1.79
C MET A 250 -9.03 8.97 1.28
N TYR A 251 -8.60 7.87 0.68
CA TYR A 251 -9.46 6.84 0.12
C TYR A 251 -9.38 5.57 0.96
N ASN A 252 -10.54 5.02 1.30
CA ASN A 252 -10.62 3.76 2.00
C ASN A 252 -10.43 2.60 1.01
N LEU A 253 -9.43 1.73 1.22
CA LEU A 253 -9.15 0.65 0.27
C LEU A 253 -10.19 -0.47 0.31
N LYS A 254 -10.92 -0.62 1.42
CA LYS A 254 -11.98 -1.63 1.55
C LYS A 254 -13.21 -1.22 0.76
N THR A 255 -13.67 0.02 0.95
CA THR A 255 -14.87 0.54 0.25
C THR A 255 -14.57 1.11 -1.12
N THR A 256 -13.32 1.45 -1.41
CA THR A 256 -12.85 2.14 -2.62
C THR A 256 -13.50 3.52 -2.83
N LEU A 257 -13.94 4.14 -1.74
CA LEU A 257 -14.55 5.47 -1.72
C LEU A 257 -13.62 6.49 -1.05
N LEU A 258 -13.76 7.75 -1.47
CA LEU A 258 -13.20 8.89 -0.74
C LEU A 258 -13.84 8.94 0.66
N GLU A 259 -13.00 8.80 1.68
CA GLU A 259 -13.39 8.82 3.09
C GLU A 259 -13.36 10.25 3.62
N ASN A 260 -12.29 10.99 3.35
CA ASN A 260 -12.16 12.37 3.81
C ASN A 260 -11.27 13.22 2.89
N THR A 261 -11.35 14.54 3.05
CA THR A 261 -10.51 15.53 2.39
C THR A 261 -10.05 16.56 3.40
N PHE A 262 -8.74 16.70 3.54
CA PHE A 262 -8.11 17.67 4.43
C PHE A 262 -7.58 18.82 3.58
N GLN A 263 -7.84 20.05 4.01
CA GLN A 263 -7.41 21.23 3.28
C GLN A 263 -6.68 22.20 4.19
N LYS A 264 -5.63 22.79 3.64
CA LYS A 264 -4.88 23.86 4.28
C LYS A 264 -4.63 24.96 3.26
N SER A 265 -5.10 26.16 3.57
CA SER A 265 -4.79 27.37 2.81
C SER A 265 -3.45 27.92 3.28
N GLU A 266 -2.48 28.04 2.39
CA GLU A 266 -1.24 28.76 2.69
C GLU A 266 -1.44 30.27 2.39
N GLU A 267 -1.70 31.07 3.43
CA GLU A 267 -1.92 32.53 3.29
C GLU A 267 -0.66 33.30 2.86
N THR A 268 0.53 32.74 3.05
CA THR A 268 1.80 33.33 2.62
C THR A 268 2.51 32.38 1.69
N ALA A 269 2.99 32.89 0.56
CA ALA A 269 3.80 32.20 -0.44
C ALA A 269 5.20 31.79 0.08
N ALA A 270 5.33 31.46 1.37
CA ALA A 270 6.49 30.86 1.99
C ALA A 270 6.09 29.42 2.32
N SER A 271 6.42 28.40 1.53
CA SER A 271 7.54 28.27 0.61
C SER A 271 7.27 27.10 -0.33
N PHE A 272 7.50 27.31 -1.62
CA PHE A 272 7.59 26.31 -2.69
C PHE A 272 8.58 25.15 -2.45
N LEU A 273 9.05 24.91 -1.22
CA LEU A 273 10.18 24.03 -0.89
C LEU A 273 9.98 23.35 0.48
N GLY A 274 8.84 22.68 0.70
CA GLY A 274 8.88 21.49 1.56
C GLY A 274 9.76 20.46 0.83
N ARG A 275 11.05 20.41 1.16
CA ARG A 275 12.07 19.60 0.44
C ARG A 275 11.99 18.09 0.78
N GLY A 276 10.86 17.62 1.29
CA GLY A 276 10.73 16.29 1.85
C GLY A 276 9.50 15.54 1.36
N TYR A 277 9.56 14.23 1.58
CA TYR A 277 8.44 13.35 1.31
C TYR A 277 7.33 13.58 2.33
N SER A 278 6.09 13.45 1.87
CA SER A 278 4.93 13.55 2.74
C SER A 278 4.88 12.38 3.71
N CYS A 279 4.53 12.69 4.95
CA CYS A 279 4.44 11.76 6.06
C CYS A 279 3.02 11.83 6.63
N TYR A 280 2.50 10.67 7.02
CA TYR A 280 1.13 10.51 7.47
C TYR A 280 1.07 9.58 8.67
N ALA A 281 0.17 9.87 9.62
CA ALA A 281 -0.18 8.94 10.68
C ALA A 281 -1.66 9.06 11.03
N ILE A 282 -2.28 7.93 11.38
CA ILE A 282 -3.65 7.88 11.86
C ILE A 282 -3.62 7.34 13.28
N SER A 283 -4.30 8.00 14.21
CA SER A 283 -4.39 7.57 15.61
C SER A 283 -4.99 6.17 15.74
N ASN A 284 -4.71 5.46 16.83
CA ASN A 284 -5.21 4.11 17.11
C ASN A 284 -6.73 4.05 17.20
N ASN A 285 -7.36 5.07 17.76
CA ASN A 285 -8.82 5.21 17.75
C ASN A 285 -9.38 5.77 16.42
N GLU A 286 -8.54 5.97 15.40
CA GLU A 286 -8.88 6.51 14.08
C GLU A 286 -9.59 7.88 14.08
N SER A 287 -9.53 8.64 15.19
CA SER A 287 -10.17 9.96 15.30
C SER A 287 -9.30 11.11 14.79
N LEU A 288 -7.98 10.94 14.72
CA LEU A 288 -7.03 11.96 14.34
C LEU A 288 -6.17 11.52 13.15
N PHE A 289 -5.94 12.47 12.24
CA PHE A 289 -5.02 12.33 11.13
C PHE A 289 -3.91 13.38 11.25
N ALA A 290 -2.66 12.93 11.32
CA ALA A 290 -1.50 13.79 11.35
C ALA A 290 -0.81 13.79 9.97
N TYR A 291 -0.40 14.97 9.53
CA TYR A 291 0.15 15.20 8.20
C TYR A 291 1.34 16.17 8.24
N CYS A 292 2.37 15.85 7.46
CA CYS A 292 3.48 16.74 7.17
C CYS A 292 3.92 16.55 5.71
N ARG A 293 4.27 17.64 5.01
CA ARG A 293 4.90 17.58 3.68
C ARG A 293 6.43 17.56 3.75
N GLY A 294 6.98 16.76 4.67
CA GLY A 294 8.44 16.71 4.93
C GLY A 294 9.08 18.07 5.21
N ALA A 295 8.29 18.99 5.78
CA ALA A 295 8.71 20.33 6.17
C ALA A 295 8.97 20.37 7.68
N ASN A 296 8.98 21.57 8.27
CA ASN A 296 9.14 21.80 9.71
C ASN A 296 7.81 21.99 10.43
N SER A 297 6.71 21.46 9.91
CA SER A 297 5.40 21.57 10.55
C SER A 297 4.55 20.32 10.40
N ILE A 298 3.89 19.92 11.49
CA ILE A 298 2.88 18.87 11.50
C ILE A 298 1.53 19.51 11.74
N THR A 299 0.55 19.15 10.93
CA THR A 299 -0.86 19.53 11.14
C THR A 299 -1.65 18.28 11.51
N ILE A 300 -2.48 18.39 12.54
CA ILE A 300 -3.40 17.34 13.00
C ILE A 300 -4.82 17.77 12.63
N TYR A 301 -5.57 16.84 12.06
CA TYR A 301 -6.95 17.01 11.63
C TYR A 301 -7.88 16.01 12.33
N LEU A 302 -9.15 16.36 12.45
CA LEU A 302 -10.21 15.43 12.83
C LEU A 302 -10.60 14.57 11.64
N MET A 303 -10.58 13.25 11.83
CA MET A 303 -11.00 12.29 10.81
C MET A 303 -12.50 12.33 10.50
N GLU A 304 -13.34 12.86 11.39
CA GLU A 304 -14.80 12.90 11.21
C GLU A 304 -15.26 13.93 10.15
N ASN A 305 -14.53 15.05 10.03
CA ASN A 305 -14.97 16.20 9.23
C ASN A 305 -13.82 16.94 8.52
N GLY A 306 -12.57 16.50 8.69
CA GLY A 306 -11.41 17.09 8.04
C GLY A 306 -10.94 18.42 8.65
N LEU A 307 -11.52 18.84 9.78
CA LEU A 307 -11.17 20.11 10.43
C LEU A 307 -9.77 20.06 11.04
N GLU A 308 -8.98 21.12 10.83
CA GLU A 308 -7.70 21.29 11.51
C GLU A 308 -7.91 21.45 13.01
N VAL A 309 -7.28 20.57 13.80
CA VAL A 309 -7.23 20.67 15.27
C VAL A 309 -6.13 21.61 15.68
N THR A 310 -4.92 21.39 15.14
CA THR A 310 -3.74 22.17 15.48
C THR A 310 -2.64 21.99 14.45
N THR A 311 -1.78 23.01 14.34
CA THR A 311 -0.51 22.93 13.61
C THR A 311 0.62 23.25 14.57
N LYS A 312 1.59 22.34 14.68
CA LYS A 312 2.86 22.58 15.36
C LYS A 312 3.94 22.90 14.34
N LYS A 313 4.49 24.11 14.42
CA LYS A 313 5.68 24.52 13.65
C LYS A 313 6.92 24.46 14.54
N PHE A 314 8.00 23.92 13.99
CA PHE A 314 9.34 23.86 14.58
C PHE A 314 10.14 25.05 14.08
N ASN A 315 10.66 25.88 14.99
CA ASN A 315 11.28 27.17 14.67
C ASN A 315 12.77 27.06 14.32
N GLU A 316 13.33 25.88 14.48
CA GLU A 316 14.70 25.56 14.18
C GLU A 316 14.93 25.61 12.65
N THR A 317 16.05 26.20 12.27
CA THR A 317 16.47 26.25 10.87
C THR A 317 16.96 24.87 10.42
N ASN A 318 16.55 24.43 9.23
CA ASN A 318 16.97 23.16 8.60
C ASN A 318 16.47 21.87 9.26
N ILE A 319 15.30 21.88 9.91
CA ILE A 319 14.62 20.64 10.32
C ILE A 319 13.79 20.08 9.16
N GLN A 320 13.92 18.76 8.97
CA GLN A 320 13.07 17.96 8.12
C GLN A 320 12.46 16.84 8.97
N ILE A 321 11.14 16.74 8.95
CA ILE A 321 10.44 15.62 9.59
C ILE A 321 10.52 14.41 8.66
N LEU A 322 11.05 13.30 9.15
CA LEU A 322 11.24 12.07 8.38
C LEU A 322 10.15 11.03 8.67
N PHE A 323 9.65 11.03 9.90
CA PHE A 323 8.64 10.09 10.35
C PHE A 323 7.93 10.62 11.60
N PHE A 324 6.66 10.24 11.77
CA PHE A 324 5.98 10.38 13.03
C PHE A 324 4.87 9.34 13.17
N ASP A 325 4.51 9.01 14.41
CA ASP A 325 3.38 8.11 14.70
C ASP A 325 2.76 8.39 16.07
N PHE A 326 1.49 8.04 16.22
CA PHE A 326 0.77 8.14 17.49
C PHE A 326 1.21 7.03 18.43
N VAL A 327 1.51 7.41 19.68
CA VAL A 327 1.98 6.48 20.72
C VAL A 327 1.28 6.79 22.04
N LYS A 328 1.31 5.81 22.97
CA LYS A 328 0.64 5.90 24.27
C LYS A 328 -0.85 6.22 24.15
N ASN A 329 -1.59 5.33 23.48
CA ASN A 329 -3.04 5.46 23.29
C ASN A 329 -3.44 6.83 22.71
N ASP A 330 -2.72 7.27 21.68
CA ASP A 330 -2.96 8.52 20.95
C ASP A 330 -2.68 9.81 21.72
N GLU A 331 -2.20 9.73 22.96
CA GLU A 331 -1.89 10.89 23.79
C GLU A 331 -0.63 11.65 23.33
N LYS A 332 0.28 10.98 22.63
CA LYS A 332 1.57 11.56 22.19
C LYS A 332 1.86 11.23 20.74
N LEU A 333 2.62 12.12 20.11
CA LEU A 333 3.19 11.91 18.79
C LEU A 333 4.70 11.70 18.93
N LEU A 334 5.21 10.54 18.50
CA LEU A 334 6.64 10.32 18.30
C LEU A 334 7.03 10.99 16.98
N ILE A 335 8.12 11.76 16.97
CA ILE A 335 8.60 12.48 15.79
C ILE A 335 10.10 12.19 15.64
N VAL A 336 10.52 11.89 14.41
CA VAL A 336 11.91 11.62 14.02
C VAL A 336 12.39 12.65 13.01
#